data_AF-A0A660L3H6-F1
#
_entry.id   AF-A0A660L3H6-F1
#
_cell.length_a   1.000
_cell.length_b   1.000
_cell.length_c   1.000
_cell.angle_alpha   90.00
_cell.angle_beta   90.00
_cell.angle_gamma   90.00
#
_symmetry.space_group_name_H-M   'P 1'
#
loop_
_entity.id
_entity.type
_entity.pdbx_description
1 polymer ?
#
loop_
_entity_poly.entity_id
_entity_poly.type
_entity_poly.pdbx_seq_one_letter_code
_entity_poly.pdbx_strand_id
1 'polypeptide(L)'
;MSSCERWASPSWSVRSRDEADAERERFPGSPTIRVDGVDLFPTDEPPGLTCRIYMVDGRFSPVPGLDALRDALAEARHGRA
;
A
#
# COMPACT_ATOMS: atom_id res chain seq x y z
N MET A 1 -18.48 17.55 14.41
CA MET A 1 -18.00 16.32 15.09
C MET A 1 -18.93 15.19 14.72
N SER A 2 -18.37 14.05 14.34
CA SER A 2 -19.05 12.77 14.07
C SER A 2 -19.93 12.71 12.81
N SER A 3 -19.32 12.27 11.72
CA SER A 3 -19.93 11.18 10.96
C SER A 3 -18.90 10.08 10.70
N CYS A 4 -18.75 9.23 11.72
CA CYS A 4 -18.15 7.91 11.59
C CYS A 4 -19.22 7.00 10.96
N GLU A 5 -19.60 7.27 9.71
CA GLU A 5 -20.51 6.40 8.97
C GLU A 5 -19.70 5.23 8.41
N ARG A 6 -19.58 4.18 9.24
CA ARG A 6 -19.54 2.76 8.87
C ARG A 6 -18.94 2.49 7.48
N TRP A 7 -17.61 2.51 7.38
CA TRP A 7 -16.90 2.11 6.17
C TRP A 7 -16.99 0.58 6.03
N ALA A 8 -18.03 0.09 5.36
CA ALA A 8 -18.09 -1.27 4.84
C ALA A 8 -17.19 -1.41 3.60
N SER A 9 -15.96 -0.91 3.69
CA SER A 9 -14.97 -1.03 2.62
C SER A 9 -14.45 -2.47 2.63
N PRO A 10 -14.37 -3.17 1.48
CA PRO A 10 -13.74 -4.49 1.39
C PRO A 10 -12.21 -4.39 1.48
N SER A 11 -11.71 -3.49 2.34
CA SER A 11 -10.30 -3.32 2.64
C SER A 11 -10.02 -3.98 3.98
N TRP A 12 -9.05 -4.87 4.00
CA TRP A 12 -8.53 -5.48 5.21
C TRP A 12 -7.10 -4.97 5.43
N SER A 13 -6.66 -4.94 6.68
CA SER A 13 -5.28 -4.57 7.02
C SER A 13 -4.54 -5.78 7.58
N VAL A 14 -3.28 -5.90 7.16
CA VAL A 14 -2.33 -6.86 7.74
C VAL A 14 -1.37 -6.11 8.62
N ARG A 15 -1.00 -6.75 9.73
CA ARG A 15 0.08 -6.30 10.59
C ARG A 15 1.13 -7.40 10.63
N SER A 16 2.24 -7.18 9.95
CA SER A 16 3.46 -7.95 10.14
C SER A 16 4.08 -7.53 11.47
N ARG A 17 4.46 -8.50 12.32
CA ARG A 17 4.95 -8.24 13.69
C ARG A 17 6.45 -8.46 13.87
N ASP A 18 7.05 -9.23 12.98
CA ASP A 18 8.46 -9.61 13.00
C ASP A 18 9.01 -9.75 11.56
N GLU A 19 10.32 -9.95 11.44
CA GLU A 19 11.00 -10.09 10.16
C GLU A 19 10.53 -11.33 9.38
N ALA A 20 10.22 -12.44 10.07
CA ALA A 20 9.73 -13.65 9.42
C ALA A 20 8.32 -13.46 8.81
N ASP A 21 7.45 -12.70 9.48
CA ASP A 21 6.17 -12.24 8.94
C ASP A 21 6.38 -11.38 7.69
N ALA A 22 7.30 -10.42 7.75
CA ALA A 22 7.59 -9.53 6.64
C ALA A 22 8.14 -10.30 5.41
N GLU A 23 9.05 -11.24 5.61
CA GLU A 23 9.60 -12.08 4.55
C GLU A 23 8.53 -12.96 3.90
N ARG A 24 7.72 -13.65 4.71
CA ARG A 24 6.64 -14.53 4.22
C ARG A 24 5.61 -13.77 3.41
N GLU A 25 5.28 -12.55 3.82
CA GLU A 25 4.32 -11.68 3.14
C GLU A 25 4.95 -10.84 2.03
N ARG A 26 6.27 -11.02 1.77
CA ARG A 26 7.08 -10.19 0.88
C ARG A 26 6.79 -8.71 1.09
N PHE A 27 6.72 -8.29 2.35
CA PHE A 27 6.34 -6.96 2.78
C PHE A 27 7.54 -6.01 2.68
N PRO A 28 7.60 -5.11 1.68
CA PRO A 28 8.76 -4.23 1.49
C PRO A 28 8.80 -3.06 2.49
N GLY A 29 7.75 -2.91 3.31
CA GLY A 29 7.64 -1.87 4.33
C GLY A 29 6.28 -1.20 4.36
N SER A 30 6.05 -0.37 5.38
CA SER A 30 4.80 0.36 5.60
C SER A 30 4.87 1.78 5.03
N PRO A 31 3.80 2.31 4.41
CA PRO A 31 2.58 1.61 4.00
C PRO A 31 2.80 0.83 2.70
N THR A 32 2.24 -0.38 2.60
CA THR A 32 2.13 -1.13 1.33
C THR A 32 0.67 -1.33 1.01
N ILE A 33 0.25 -0.97 -0.21
CA ILE A 33 -1.14 -0.99 -0.65
C ILE A 33 -1.26 -2.03 -1.75
N ARG A 34 -2.05 -3.08 -1.48
CA ARG A 34 -2.25 -4.18 -2.42
C ARG A 34 -3.71 -4.30 -2.85
N VAL A 35 -3.93 -4.53 -4.13
CA VAL A 35 -5.24 -4.89 -4.70
C VAL A 35 -5.11 -6.30 -5.26
N ASP A 36 -6.00 -7.21 -4.84
CA ASP A 36 -5.96 -8.64 -5.22
C ASP A 36 -4.58 -9.30 -5.00
N GLY A 37 -3.84 -8.85 -3.99
CA GLY A 37 -2.51 -9.33 -3.62
C GLY A 37 -1.34 -8.67 -4.36
N VAL A 38 -1.61 -7.80 -5.34
CA VAL A 38 -0.59 -7.09 -6.13
C VAL A 38 -0.33 -5.70 -5.55
N ASP A 39 0.94 -5.34 -5.33
CA ASP A 39 1.33 -4.00 -4.85
C ASP A 39 1.11 -2.96 -5.95
N LEU A 40 0.40 -1.88 -5.62
CA LEU A 40 0.16 -0.76 -6.54
C LEU A 40 1.42 0.06 -6.83
N PHE A 41 2.42 -0.03 -5.95
CA PHE A 41 3.69 0.67 -6.08
C PHE A 41 4.83 -0.34 -5.89
N PRO A 42 5.18 -1.16 -6.87
CA PRO A 42 6.26 -2.14 -6.71
C PRO A 42 7.61 -1.46 -6.43
N THR A 43 8.42 -2.09 -5.59
CA THR A 43 9.80 -1.68 -5.27
C THR A 43 10.70 -2.92 -5.23
N ASP A 44 11.98 -2.75 -5.55
CA ASP A 44 13.00 -3.80 -5.47
C ASP A 44 13.64 -3.89 -4.07
N GLU A 45 13.13 -3.10 -3.10
CA GLU A 45 13.60 -3.16 -1.73
C GLU A 45 13.32 -4.52 -1.07
N PRO A 46 14.26 -5.05 -0.27
CA PRO A 46 14.05 -6.31 0.41
C PRO A 46 12.90 -6.21 1.43
N PRO A 47 12.18 -7.32 1.70
CA PRO A 47 11.17 -7.34 2.73
C PRO A 47 11.73 -6.97 4.11
N GLY A 48 10.95 -6.24 4.91
CA GLY A 48 11.34 -5.87 6.26
C GLY A 48 10.32 -4.97 6.95
N LEU A 49 10.51 -4.78 8.26
CA LEU A 49 9.72 -3.86 9.09
C LEU A 49 10.19 -2.40 8.91
N THR A 50 10.27 -1.96 7.66
CA THR A 50 10.75 -0.64 7.26
C THR A 50 9.60 0.30 6.94
N CYS A 51 9.89 1.61 6.88
CA CYS A 51 8.97 2.60 6.35
C CYS A 51 9.30 2.86 4.88
N ARG A 52 8.29 2.86 4.01
CA ARG A 52 8.41 3.18 2.59
C ARG A 52 8.39 4.68 2.37
N ILE A 53 9.26 5.13 1.48
CA ILE A 53 9.35 6.53 1.06
C ILE A 53 8.96 6.62 -0.42
N TYR A 54 8.02 7.51 -0.72
CA TYR A 54 7.50 7.75 -2.05
C TYR A 54 8.02 9.09 -2.55
N MET A 55 8.26 9.18 -3.86
CA MET A 55 8.57 10.45 -4.51
C MET A 55 7.28 11.05 -5.07
N VAL A 56 6.89 12.22 -4.56
CA VAL A 56 5.69 12.94 -4.96
C VAL A 56 6.10 14.36 -5.33
N ASP A 57 5.91 14.73 -6.60
CA ASP A 57 6.31 16.04 -7.14
C ASP A 57 7.76 16.43 -6.80
N GLY A 58 8.67 15.45 -6.87
CA GLY A 58 10.10 15.63 -6.57
C GLY A 58 10.44 15.75 -5.09
N ARG A 59 9.49 15.51 -4.17
CA ARG A 59 9.71 15.50 -2.73
C ARG A 59 9.48 14.11 -2.15
N PHE A 60 10.23 13.78 -1.11
CA PHE A 60 10.02 12.56 -0.35
C PHE A 60 8.78 12.67 0.54
N SER A 61 7.92 11.66 0.50
CA SER A 61 6.67 11.56 1.24
C SER A 61 6.54 10.17 1.88
N PRO A 62 6.02 10.05 3.11
CA PRO A 62 5.75 8.76 3.74
C PRO A 62 4.53 8.03 3.16
N VAL A 63 3.78 8.68 2.26
CA VAL A 63 2.60 8.13 1.57
C VAL A 63 2.68 8.44 0.07
N PRO A 64 2.09 7.59 -0.79
CA PRO A 64 2.04 7.87 -2.22
C PRO A 64 1.22 9.14 -2.51
N GLY A 65 1.51 9.77 -3.65
CA GLY A 65 0.73 10.91 -4.13
C GLY A 65 -0.73 10.52 -4.37
N LEU A 66 -1.65 11.42 -4.03
CA LEU A 66 -3.08 11.11 -4.08
C LEU A 66 -3.57 10.78 -5.50
N ASP A 67 -3.10 11.53 -6.50
CA ASP A 67 -3.51 11.30 -7.89
C ASP A 67 -2.90 10.01 -8.44
N ALA A 68 -1.62 9.76 -8.17
CA ALA A 68 -0.98 8.48 -8.51
C ALA A 68 -1.68 7.27 -7.86
N LEU A 69 -2.14 7.40 -6.61
CA LEU A 69 -2.92 6.35 -5.95
C LEU A 69 -4.30 6.15 -6.61
N ARG A 70 -4.98 7.24 -7.00
CA ARG A 70 -6.26 7.14 -7.71
C ARG A 70 -6.11 6.46 -9.06
N ASP A 71 -5.08 6.83 -9.82
CA ASP A 71 -4.78 6.25 -11.12
C ASP A 71 -4.45 4.76 -10.98
N ALA A 72 -3.54 4.39 -10.06
CA ALA A 72 -3.19 2.99 -9.80
C ALA A 72 -4.40 2.14 -9.37
N LEU A 73 -5.30 2.71 -8.55
CA LEU A 73 -6.54 2.05 -8.15
C LEU A 73 -7.53 1.91 -9.32
N ALA A 74 -7.61 2.90 -10.21
CA ALA A 74 -8.44 2.80 -11.40
C ALA A 74 -7.92 1.67 -12.30
N GLU A 75 -6.63 1.67 -12.61
CA GLU A 75 -5.98 0.62 -13.42
C GLU A 75 -6.19 -0.77 -12.83
N ALA A 76 -5.97 -0.95 -11.52
CA ALA A 76 -6.18 -2.23 -10.84
C ALA A 76 -7.64 -2.72 -10.90
N ARG A 77 -8.62 -1.80 -10.86
CA ARG A 77 -10.05 -2.14 -10.98
C ARG A 77 -10.46 -2.46 -12.41
N HIS A 78 -9.78 -1.87 -13.40
CA HIS A 78 -10.04 -2.10 -14.82
C HIS A 78 -9.32 -3.36 -15.33
N GLY A 79 -8.23 -3.78 -14.68
CA GLY A 79 -7.44 -4.96 -15.00
C GLY A 79 -7.89 -6.27 -14.32
N ARG A 80 -9.14 -6.71 -14.53
CA ARG A 80 -9.47 -8.16 -14.35
C ARG A 80 -8.83 -8.99 -15.48
N ALA A 81 -7.51 -9.10 -15.49
CA ALA A 81 -6.75 -10.02 -16.34
C ALA A 81 -5.91 -10.95 -15.46
#